data_AF-A0A0X3PHT9-F1
#
_entry.id   AF-A0A0X3PHT9-F1
#
_cell.length_a   1.000
_cell.length_b   1.000
_cell.length_c   1.000
_cell.angle_alpha   90.00
_cell.angle_beta   90.00
_cell.angle_gamma   90.00
#
_symmetry.space_group_name_H-M   'P 1'
#
loop_
_entity.id
_entity.type
_entity.pdbx_description
1 polymer ?
#
loop_
_entity_poly.entity_id
_entity_poly.type
_entity_poly.pdbx_seq_one_letter_code
_entity_poly.pdbx_strand_id
1 'polypeptide(L)'
;MDGHGSLVWKMLTQKCNNFFLSGSTSEVCVKFFVDKYFVGLIHPEFCGTLLQHPEVFVEGLDPSSEKPCVRLNPNLTNFAERTAAVENVMRNLRDCPSFPSLRGWRNEHYGVFVNGRTEALLSVERAASRVLGVNRHNVHITGYTFLNGAMSSAERQTGLSDVLDMNLEEEEEENEPELKLSNVPRNLRLWIAKRSLSRPKHPGLLDNLAAGGLTYGLTVMECAKKESMEEAGIPEDLLSSLRPGGCVR
;
A
#
# COMPACT_ATOMS: atom_id res chain seq x y z
N MET A 1 3.52 9.31 33.14
CA MET A 1 3.06 7.91 32.99
C MET A 1 3.24 7.55 31.52
N ASP A 2 4.49 7.59 31.04
CA ASP A 2 4.79 7.94 29.65
C ASP A 2 5.72 6.88 29.05
N GLY A 3 5.12 5.82 28.53
CA GLY A 3 5.85 4.69 27.91
C GLY A 3 4.99 3.77 27.05
N HIS A 4 3.67 3.98 27.00
CA HIS A 4 2.76 3.15 26.21
C HIS A 4 2.70 3.53 24.72
N GLY A 5 2.90 4.81 24.38
CA GLY A 5 2.93 5.28 22.98
C GLY A 5 4.10 4.68 22.20
N SER A 6 5.31 4.77 22.75
CA SER A 6 6.53 4.17 22.18
C SER A 6 6.41 2.64 21.98
N LEU A 7 5.78 1.94 22.93
CA LEU A 7 5.59 0.49 22.84
C LEU A 7 4.65 0.08 21.70
N VAL A 8 3.53 0.78 21.52
CA VAL A 8 2.58 0.49 20.42
C VAL A 8 3.22 0.73 19.07
N TRP A 9 3.94 1.85 18.90
CA TRP A 9 4.67 2.12 17.65
C TRP A 9 5.71 1.05 17.36
N LYS A 10 6.52 0.68 18.35
CA LYS A 10 7.52 -0.39 18.21
C LYS A 10 6.87 -1.73 17.83
N MET A 11 5.74 -2.08 18.46
CA MET A 11 4.99 -3.30 18.14
C MET A 11 4.39 -3.27 16.72
N LEU A 12 3.85 -2.12 16.29
CA LEU A 12 3.28 -1.95 14.95
C LEU A 12 4.39 -2.02 13.89
N THR A 13 5.48 -1.31 14.08
CA THR A 13 6.64 -1.34 13.19
C THR A 13 7.21 -2.75 13.11
N GLN A 14 7.34 -3.48 14.23
CA GLN A 14 7.77 -4.89 14.20
C GLN A 14 6.79 -5.79 13.46
N LYS A 15 5.47 -5.63 13.65
CA LYS A 15 4.47 -6.45 12.97
C LYS A 15 4.39 -6.16 11.47
N CYS A 16 4.52 -4.90 11.07
CA CYS A 16 4.39 -4.46 9.68
C CYS A 16 5.70 -4.59 8.89
N ASN A 17 6.86 -4.47 9.56
CA ASN A 17 8.19 -4.53 8.96
C ASN A 17 8.98 -5.79 9.39
N ASN A 18 8.29 -6.87 9.75
CA ASN A 18 8.93 -8.15 10.05
C ASN A 18 9.66 -8.76 8.84
N PHE A 19 9.49 -8.17 7.65
CA PHE A 19 10.11 -8.60 6.41
C PHE A 19 11.64 -8.56 6.45
N PHE A 20 12.27 -7.75 7.30
CA PHE A 20 13.74 -7.63 7.37
C PHE A 20 14.36 -8.30 8.61
N LEU A 21 13.56 -9.01 9.39
CA LEU A 21 14.04 -9.71 10.58
C LEU A 21 14.71 -11.04 10.19
N SER A 22 15.59 -11.57 11.03
CA SER A 22 16.19 -12.89 10.78
C SER A 22 15.12 -13.98 10.74
N GLY A 23 15.17 -14.87 9.74
CA GLY A 23 14.12 -15.87 9.47
C GLY A 23 12.88 -15.31 8.76
N SER A 24 12.93 -14.07 8.28
CA SER A 24 11.84 -13.45 7.53
C SER A 24 11.74 -13.96 6.09
N THR A 25 10.61 -13.68 5.46
CA THR A 25 10.40 -13.98 4.04
C THR A 25 11.39 -13.28 3.11
N SER A 26 12.09 -12.20 3.52
CA SER A 26 13.11 -11.58 2.66
C SER A 26 14.32 -12.48 2.41
N GLU A 27 14.70 -13.30 3.40
CA GLU A 27 15.82 -14.23 3.30
C GLU A 27 15.49 -15.44 2.42
N VAL A 28 14.20 -15.76 2.32
CA VAL A 28 13.69 -16.97 1.68
C VAL A 28 13.10 -16.69 0.30
N CYS A 29 12.47 -15.53 0.09
CA CYS A 29 11.82 -15.18 -1.17
C CYS A 29 12.84 -14.95 -2.30
N VAL A 30 12.39 -15.26 -3.51
CA VAL A 30 13.15 -15.12 -4.75
C VAL A 30 12.85 -13.76 -5.37
N LYS A 31 13.89 -13.02 -5.74
CA LYS A 31 13.72 -11.71 -6.40
C LYS A 31 13.01 -11.87 -7.75
N PHE A 32 12.10 -10.95 -8.04
CA PHE A 32 11.41 -10.85 -9.32
C PHE A 32 11.86 -9.59 -10.07
N PHE A 33 12.31 -9.77 -11.31
CA PHE A 33 12.77 -8.69 -12.17
C PHE A 33 11.92 -8.55 -13.43
N VAL A 34 11.75 -7.30 -13.86
CA VAL A 34 11.26 -6.95 -15.20
C VAL A 34 12.31 -6.05 -15.82
N ASP A 35 12.89 -6.47 -16.94
CA ASP A 35 14.13 -5.91 -17.46
C ASP A 35 15.21 -5.83 -16.36
N LYS A 36 15.87 -4.68 -16.22
CA LYS A 36 16.87 -4.43 -15.17
C LYS A 36 16.27 -4.10 -13.80
N TYR A 37 14.95 -3.96 -13.69
CA TYR A 37 14.31 -3.44 -12.48
C TYR A 37 13.88 -4.57 -11.56
N PHE A 38 14.31 -4.48 -10.30
CA PHE A 38 13.75 -5.29 -9.22
C PHE A 38 12.35 -4.76 -8.88
N VAL A 39 11.33 -5.61 -8.99
CA VAL A 39 9.92 -5.19 -8.86
C VAL A 39 9.16 -5.89 -7.73
N GLY A 40 9.70 -6.97 -7.17
CA GLY A 40 9.01 -7.74 -6.13
C GLY A 40 9.76 -8.97 -5.65
N LEU A 41 9.17 -9.65 -4.67
CA LEU A 41 9.73 -10.86 -4.04
C LEU A 41 8.70 -11.99 -4.09
N ILE A 42 8.98 -13.01 -4.88
CA ILE A 42 8.12 -14.18 -5.08
C ILE A 42 8.43 -15.22 -4.00
N HIS A 43 7.39 -15.75 -3.36
CA HIS A 43 7.57 -16.85 -2.42
C HIS A 43 8.03 -18.12 -3.17
N PRO A 44 9.01 -18.90 -2.67
CA PRO A 44 9.59 -20.01 -3.43
C PRO A 44 8.59 -21.07 -3.85
N GLU A 45 7.51 -21.27 -3.07
CA GLU A 45 6.45 -22.23 -3.38
C GLU A 45 5.76 -21.94 -4.73
N PHE A 46 5.77 -20.68 -5.18
CA PHE A 46 5.17 -20.27 -6.45
C PHE A 46 6.12 -20.39 -7.63
N CYS A 47 7.43 -20.38 -7.40
CA CYS A 47 8.44 -20.31 -8.46
C CYS A 47 8.34 -21.52 -9.39
N GLY A 48 8.22 -22.73 -8.85
CA GLY A 48 8.14 -23.96 -9.63
C GLY A 48 6.98 -23.98 -10.62
N THR A 49 5.81 -23.45 -10.25
CA THR A 49 4.67 -23.36 -11.17
C THR A 49 4.80 -22.19 -12.14
N LEU A 50 5.29 -21.02 -11.70
CA LEU A 50 5.48 -19.88 -12.60
C LEU A 50 6.49 -20.19 -13.72
N LEU A 51 7.57 -20.90 -13.39
CA LEU A 51 8.63 -21.29 -14.34
C LEU A 51 8.19 -22.38 -15.34
N GLN A 52 7.03 -23.01 -15.15
CA GLN A 52 6.40 -23.86 -16.17
C GLN A 52 5.80 -23.06 -17.33
N HIS A 53 5.80 -21.73 -17.23
CA HIS A 53 5.39 -20.78 -18.26
C HIS A 53 6.60 -20.00 -18.79
N PRO A 54 7.59 -20.65 -19.46
CA PRO A 54 8.82 -20.01 -19.91
C PRO A 54 8.59 -18.89 -20.93
N GLU A 55 7.43 -18.86 -21.59
CA GLU A 55 7.01 -17.74 -22.45
C GLU A 55 6.78 -16.44 -21.67
N VAL A 56 6.60 -16.51 -20.34
CA VAL A 56 6.36 -15.34 -19.47
C VAL A 56 7.40 -15.21 -18.36
N PHE A 57 7.76 -16.30 -17.67
CA PHE A 57 8.68 -16.28 -16.53
C PHE A 57 9.88 -17.19 -16.79
N VAL A 58 11.08 -16.65 -16.61
CA VAL A 58 12.34 -17.38 -16.81
C VAL A 58 13.22 -17.29 -15.57
N GLU A 59 14.05 -18.30 -15.37
CA GLU A 59 15.12 -18.23 -14.37
C GLU A 59 16.20 -17.24 -14.80
N GLY A 60 16.85 -16.63 -13.82
CA GLY A 60 18.04 -15.81 -14.04
C GLY A 60 18.85 -15.63 -12.77
N LEU A 61 19.86 -14.78 -12.82
CA LEU A 61 20.68 -14.45 -11.66
C LEU A 61 20.49 -12.98 -11.27
N ASP A 62 20.39 -12.72 -9.98
CA ASP A 62 20.38 -11.37 -9.43
C ASP A 62 21.72 -10.68 -9.76
N PRO A 63 21.71 -9.54 -10.47
CA PRO A 63 22.94 -8.83 -10.85
C PRO A 63 23.83 -8.41 -9.67
N SER A 64 23.24 -8.30 -8.46
CA SER A 64 23.95 -7.84 -7.26
C SER A 64 24.51 -8.96 -6.39
N SER A 65 23.88 -10.14 -6.38
CA SER A 65 24.21 -11.22 -5.44
C SER A 65 24.51 -12.56 -6.10
N GLU A 66 24.32 -12.67 -7.43
CA GLU A 66 24.43 -13.90 -8.22
C GLU A 66 23.52 -15.05 -7.73
N LYS A 67 22.57 -14.77 -6.85
CA LYS A 67 21.57 -15.74 -6.41
C LYS A 67 20.51 -15.96 -7.50
N PRO A 68 19.89 -17.15 -7.56
CA PRO A 68 18.75 -17.40 -8.44
C PRO A 68 17.63 -16.37 -8.25
N CYS A 69 17.06 -15.91 -9.36
CA CYS A 69 15.93 -15.00 -9.41
C CYS A 69 14.93 -15.43 -10.49
N VAL A 70 13.72 -14.91 -10.42
CA VAL A 70 12.72 -15.02 -11.50
C VAL A 70 12.75 -13.71 -12.29
N ARG A 71 12.68 -13.81 -13.62
CA ARG A 71 12.63 -12.67 -14.53
C ARG A 71 11.42 -12.79 -15.42
N LEU A 72 10.80 -11.68 -15.77
CA LEU A 72 9.88 -11.65 -16.89
C LEU A 72 10.66 -11.90 -18.18
N ASN A 73 10.11 -12.71 -19.09
CA ASN A 73 10.78 -13.10 -20.32
C ASN A 73 11.17 -11.84 -21.13
N PRO A 74 12.46 -11.66 -21.49
CA PRO A 74 12.95 -10.46 -22.17
C PRO A 74 12.35 -10.26 -23.58
N ASN A 75 11.73 -11.29 -24.16
CA ASN A 75 11.00 -11.17 -25.43
C ASN A 75 9.69 -10.37 -25.30
N LEU A 76 9.19 -10.14 -24.07
CA LEU A 76 8.04 -9.28 -23.80
C LEU A 76 8.54 -7.83 -23.66
N THR A 77 8.53 -7.09 -24.76
CA THR A 77 9.31 -5.86 -24.91
C THR A 77 8.57 -4.59 -24.50
N ASN A 78 7.24 -4.65 -24.40
CA ASN A 78 6.42 -3.49 -24.10
C ASN A 78 5.35 -3.77 -23.03
N PHE A 79 4.79 -2.68 -22.49
CA PHE A 79 3.80 -2.71 -21.42
C PHE A 79 2.59 -3.63 -21.72
N ALA A 80 2.06 -3.57 -22.95
CA ALA A 80 0.87 -4.30 -23.33
C ALA A 80 1.14 -5.81 -23.40
N GLU A 81 2.23 -6.22 -24.04
CA GLU A 81 2.68 -7.62 -24.10
C GLU A 81 2.89 -8.21 -22.70
N ARG A 82 3.62 -7.48 -21.84
CA ARG A 82 3.91 -7.91 -20.46
C ARG A 82 2.63 -8.09 -19.66
N THR A 83 1.74 -7.11 -19.72
CA THR A 83 0.45 -7.13 -19.01
C THR A 83 -0.40 -8.31 -19.47
N ALA A 84 -0.59 -8.47 -20.78
CA ALA A 84 -1.42 -9.53 -21.34
C ALA A 84 -0.87 -10.93 -21.05
N ALA A 85 0.45 -11.12 -21.19
CA ALA A 85 1.11 -12.40 -20.93
C ALA A 85 0.97 -12.81 -19.46
N VAL A 86 1.26 -11.89 -18.53
CA VAL A 86 1.09 -12.14 -17.10
C VAL A 86 -0.37 -12.39 -16.74
N GLU A 87 -1.31 -11.60 -17.27
CA GLU A 87 -2.74 -11.81 -17.03
C GLU A 87 -3.19 -13.20 -17.48
N ASN A 88 -2.77 -13.66 -18.66
CA ASN A 88 -3.12 -14.97 -19.18
C ASN A 88 -2.63 -16.11 -18.27
N VAL A 89 -1.36 -16.06 -17.83
CA VAL A 89 -0.84 -17.05 -16.88
C VAL A 89 -1.61 -17.03 -15.56
N MET A 90 -1.85 -15.85 -15.00
CA MET A 90 -2.56 -15.71 -13.72
C MET A 90 -4.02 -16.17 -13.82
N ARG A 91 -4.68 -15.98 -14.97
CA ARG A 91 -6.02 -16.52 -15.23
C ARG A 91 -6.01 -18.05 -15.29
N ASN A 92 -5.04 -18.65 -15.97
CA ASN A 92 -4.91 -20.11 -16.06
C ASN A 92 -4.64 -20.75 -14.69
N LEU A 93 -3.93 -20.03 -13.81
CA LEU A 93 -3.62 -20.48 -12.45
C LEU A 93 -4.72 -20.14 -11.43
N ARG A 94 -5.81 -19.47 -11.83
CA ARG A 94 -6.82 -18.92 -10.91
C ARG A 94 -7.45 -19.96 -9.98
N ASP A 95 -7.74 -21.14 -10.52
CA ASP A 95 -8.40 -22.22 -9.79
C ASP A 95 -7.41 -23.21 -9.18
N CYS A 96 -6.11 -23.02 -9.41
CA CYS A 96 -5.07 -23.86 -8.85
C CYS A 96 -5.01 -23.70 -7.31
N PRO A 97 -5.11 -24.80 -6.52
CA PRO A 97 -5.10 -24.73 -5.07
C PRO A 97 -3.85 -24.05 -4.47
N SER A 98 -2.72 -24.11 -5.17
CA SER A 98 -1.46 -23.46 -4.78
C SER A 98 -1.54 -21.93 -4.80
N PHE A 99 -2.55 -21.35 -5.46
CA PHE A 99 -2.70 -19.90 -5.59
C PHE A 99 -4.05 -19.41 -5.04
N PRO A 100 -4.32 -19.59 -3.73
CA PRO A 100 -5.61 -19.23 -3.14
C PRO A 100 -5.92 -17.74 -3.25
N SER A 101 -4.89 -16.90 -3.37
CA SER A 101 -5.04 -15.45 -3.57
C SER A 101 -5.75 -15.11 -4.88
N LEU A 102 -5.47 -15.84 -5.98
CA LEU A 102 -6.01 -15.59 -7.34
C LEU A 102 -7.54 -15.77 -7.44
N ARG A 103 -8.14 -16.55 -6.54
CA ARG A 103 -9.61 -16.67 -6.44
C ARG A 103 -10.29 -15.32 -6.17
N GLY A 104 -9.58 -14.40 -5.50
CA GLY A 104 -10.03 -13.05 -5.19
C GLY A 104 -9.90 -12.06 -6.35
N TRP A 105 -10.09 -12.49 -7.59
CA TRP A 105 -10.04 -11.68 -8.82
C TRP A 105 -11.14 -10.61 -8.80
N ARG A 106 -10.78 -9.36 -9.11
CA ARG A 106 -11.67 -8.20 -9.04
C ARG A 106 -11.78 -7.40 -10.34
N ASN A 107 -11.01 -7.78 -11.38
CA ASN A 107 -10.81 -6.94 -12.56
C ASN A 107 -10.27 -5.54 -12.18
N GLU A 108 -9.46 -5.49 -11.14
CA GLU A 108 -8.81 -4.29 -10.62
C GLU A 108 -7.30 -4.50 -10.78
N HIS A 109 -6.67 -3.66 -11.58
CA HIS A 109 -5.24 -3.78 -11.86
C HIS A 109 -4.42 -2.81 -11.01
N TYR A 110 -3.26 -3.25 -10.56
CA TYR A 110 -2.22 -2.41 -9.96
C TYR A 110 -1.07 -2.23 -10.95
N GLY A 111 -0.52 -1.01 -11.00
CA GLY A 111 0.66 -0.75 -11.81
C GLY A 111 1.93 -1.22 -11.10
N VAL A 112 2.81 -1.87 -11.86
CA VAL A 112 4.17 -2.18 -11.41
C VAL A 112 5.07 -1.06 -11.90
N PHE A 113 5.40 -0.18 -10.96
CA PHE A 113 6.03 1.10 -11.23
C PHE A 113 7.51 1.13 -10.84
N VAL A 114 8.30 1.89 -11.59
CA VAL A 114 9.72 2.19 -11.30
C VAL A 114 9.95 3.71 -11.33
N ASN A 115 11.17 4.14 -11.00
CA ASN A 115 11.59 5.56 -11.04
C ASN A 115 10.63 6.49 -10.28
N GLY A 116 10.24 6.11 -9.06
CA GLY A 116 9.30 6.91 -8.26
C GLY A 116 7.88 6.99 -8.82
N ARG A 117 7.44 5.96 -9.57
CA ARG A 117 6.12 5.89 -10.23
C ARG A 117 5.92 6.80 -11.44
N THR A 118 7.02 7.21 -12.06
CA THR A 118 6.98 7.92 -13.35
C THR A 118 6.86 6.97 -14.54
N GLU A 119 7.23 5.70 -14.36
CA GLU A 119 7.21 4.69 -15.41
C GLU A 119 6.52 3.42 -14.93
N ALA A 120 5.54 2.93 -15.69
CA ALA A 120 4.87 1.65 -15.44
C ALA A 120 5.43 0.60 -16.40
N LEU A 121 5.96 -0.51 -15.88
CA LEU A 121 6.53 -1.58 -16.70
C LEU A 121 5.46 -2.56 -17.20
N LEU A 122 4.41 -2.77 -16.40
CA LEU A 122 3.22 -3.57 -16.67
C LEU A 122 2.14 -3.23 -15.64
N SER A 123 0.92 -3.71 -15.88
CA SER A 123 -0.09 -3.81 -14.83
C SER A 123 -0.40 -5.26 -14.50
N VAL A 124 -0.80 -5.53 -13.26
CA VAL A 124 -1.11 -6.88 -12.78
C VAL A 124 -2.40 -6.86 -11.98
N GLU A 125 -3.19 -7.92 -12.07
CA GLU A 125 -4.45 -7.98 -11.33
C GLU A 125 -4.19 -8.01 -9.81
N ARG A 126 -5.07 -7.37 -9.04
CA ARG A 126 -4.94 -7.19 -7.59
C ARG A 126 -4.68 -8.49 -6.83
N ALA A 127 -5.27 -9.61 -7.23
CA ALA A 127 -5.00 -10.92 -6.67
C ALA A 127 -3.61 -11.44 -7.04
N ALA A 128 -3.21 -11.27 -8.31
CA ALA A 128 -1.90 -11.66 -8.83
C ALA A 128 -0.74 -10.89 -8.18
N SER A 129 -0.98 -9.65 -7.76
CA SER A 129 0.05 -8.83 -7.09
C SER A 129 0.67 -9.50 -5.85
N ARG A 130 -0.07 -10.38 -5.16
CA ARG A 130 0.45 -11.15 -4.02
C ARG A 130 1.30 -12.35 -4.41
N VAL A 131 0.98 -12.96 -5.55
CA VAL A 131 1.74 -14.09 -6.09
C VAL A 131 3.12 -13.61 -6.55
N LEU A 132 3.13 -12.49 -7.27
CA LEU A 132 4.36 -11.88 -7.79
C LEU A 132 5.13 -11.05 -6.76
N GLY A 133 4.53 -10.82 -5.58
CA GLY A 133 5.11 -10.02 -4.51
C GLY A 133 5.53 -8.62 -4.92
N VAL A 134 4.82 -8.02 -5.87
CA VAL A 134 5.11 -6.66 -6.36
C VAL A 134 4.69 -5.61 -5.34
N ASN A 135 5.35 -4.46 -5.38
CA ASN A 135 4.97 -3.32 -4.55
C ASN A 135 3.55 -2.86 -4.85
N ARG A 136 2.77 -2.61 -3.80
CA ARG A 136 1.39 -2.17 -3.87
C ARG A 136 1.25 -0.84 -3.17
N HIS A 137 0.47 0.05 -3.77
CA HIS A 137 0.19 1.35 -3.21
C HIS A 137 -1.29 1.39 -2.81
N ASN A 138 -1.59 2.14 -1.76
CA ASN A 138 -2.95 2.34 -1.28
C ASN A 138 -3.13 3.81 -0.92
N VAL A 139 -4.38 4.25 -0.88
CA VAL A 139 -4.79 5.55 -0.36
C VAL A 139 -5.51 5.33 0.97
N HIS A 140 -5.22 6.17 1.95
CA HIS A 140 -5.87 6.15 3.27
C HIS A 140 -6.33 7.58 3.56
N ILE A 141 -7.62 7.73 3.85
CA ILE A 141 -8.26 9.03 4.04
C ILE A 141 -8.58 9.22 5.52
N THR A 142 -8.06 10.29 6.09
CA THR A 142 -8.36 10.69 7.47
C THR A 142 -9.36 11.84 7.46
N GLY A 143 -10.59 11.56 7.86
CA GLY A 143 -11.62 12.59 8.05
C GLY A 143 -11.63 13.09 9.47
N TYR A 144 -11.70 14.41 9.65
CA TYR A 144 -11.78 15.02 10.97
C TYR A 144 -12.72 16.22 10.96
N THR A 145 -13.18 16.60 12.15
CA THR A 145 -13.93 17.82 12.39
C THR A 145 -13.57 18.37 13.76
N PHE A 146 -13.82 19.65 13.97
CA PHE A 146 -13.80 20.24 15.30
C PHE A 146 -15.24 20.43 15.77
N LEU A 147 -15.55 20.02 17.01
CA LEU A 147 -16.84 20.34 17.60
C LEU A 147 -16.88 21.83 17.93
N ASN A 148 -17.94 22.52 17.49
CA ASN A 148 -18.11 23.94 17.76
C ASN A 148 -18.27 24.20 19.27
N GLY A 149 -17.19 24.70 19.87
CA GLY A 149 -17.16 25.55 21.04
C GLY A 149 -16.10 26.62 20.78
N ALA A 150 -16.46 27.90 20.93
CA ALA A 150 -15.61 29.10 20.79
C ALA A 150 -14.33 28.94 19.93
N MET A 151 -14.46 28.69 18.62
CA MET A 151 -13.34 28.82 17.69
C MET A 151 -13.40 30.17 16.99
N SER A 152 -12.30 30.91 17.08
CA SER A 152 -12.02 32.09 16.29
C SER A 152 -11.99 31.75 14.79
N SER A 153 -12.22 32.74 13.93
CA SER A 153 -12.20 32.56 12.47
C SER A 153 -10.83 32.10 11.94
N ALA A 154 -9.74 32.34 12.69
CA ALA A 154 -8.39 31.93 12.33
C ALA A 154 -8.17 30.41 12.49
N GLU A 155 -8.75 29.79 13.52
CA GLU A 155 -8.63 28.34 13.79
C GLU A 155 -9.40 27.46 12.80
N ARG A 156 -10.35 28.04 12.04
CA ARG A 156 -11.11 27.33 11.00
C ARG A 156 -10.36 27.20 9.68
N GLN A 157 -9.31 28.00 9.48
CA GLN A 157 -8.52 28.04 8.24
C GLN A 157 -7.20 27.26 8.35
N THR A 158 -6.75 26.96 9.55
CA THR A 158 -5.56 26.13 9.81
C THR A 158 -5.89 24.65 9.60
N GLY A 159 -5.17 23.99 8.70
CA GLY A 159 -5.28 22.54 8.49
C GLY A 159 -4.77 21.75 9.70
N LEU A 160 -5.12 20.47 9.80
CA LEU A 160 -4.58 19.58 10.83
C LEU A 160 -3.04 19.54 10.83
N SER A 161 -2.40 19.69 9.65
CA SER A 161 -0.95 19.86 9.54
C SER A 161 -0.49 21.11 10.26
N ASP A 162 -1.10 22.27 10.02
CA ASP A 162 -0.71 23.53 10.66
C ASP A 162 -0.89 23.48 12.19
N VAL A 163 -1.92 22.76 12.66
CA VAL A 163 -2.16 22.54 14.11
C VAL A 163 -1.19 21.54 14.73
N LEU A 164 -0.73 20.53 14.00
CA LEU A 164 0.24 19.54 14.49
C LEU A 164 1.69 20.05 14.37
N ASP A 165 2.00 20.81 13.31
CA ASP A 165 3.31 21.41 13.04
C ASP A 165 3.63 22.54 14.03
N MET A 166 2.62 23.28 14.50
CA MET A 166 2.76 24.23 15.62
C MET A 166 3.09 23.56 16.97
N ASN A 167 2.98 22.23 17.07
CA ASN A 167 3.11 21.48 18.32
C ASN A 167 4.34 20.56 18.37
N LEU A 168 5.20 20.63 17.34
CA LEU A 168 6.53 20.02 17.35
C LEU A 168 7.53 21.10 17.79
N GLU A 169 7.86 21.14 19.09
CA GLU A 169 9.05 21.89 19.52
C GLU A 169 10.28 21.13 18.99
N GLU A 170 11.18 21.84 18.29
CA GLU A 170 12.48 21.33 17.89
C GLU A 170 13.32 21.06 19.15
N GLU A 171 13.26 19.83 19.69
CA GLU A 171 14.25 19.36 20.66
C GLU A 171 15.45 18.71 19.95
N GLU A 172 16.63 18.93 20.52
CA GLU A 172 17.96 18.61 19.99
C GLU A 172 18.11 17.13 19.54
N GLU A 173 18.48 16.97 18.27
CA GLU A 173 19.12 15.88 17.49
C GLU A 173 19.07 14.37 17.85
N GLU A 174 18.48 13.87 18.94
CA GLU A 174 18.51 12.42 19.24
C GLU A 174 17.19 11.75 19.66
N ASN A 175 16.10 12.49 19.87
CA ASN A 175 14.83 11.90 20.32
C ASN A 175 13.75 11.87 19.22
N GLU A 176 13.11 10.71 19.01
CA GLU A 176 11.94 10.61 18.15
C GLU A 176 10.83 11.56 18.65
N PRO A 177 10.14 12.30 17.77
CA PRO A 177 9.12 13.25 18.18
C PRO A 177 7.98 12.54 18.92
N GLU A 178 7.86 12.78 20.23
CA GLU A 178 6.79 12.21 21.03
C GLU A 178 5.52 13.07 20.91
N LEU A 179 4.42 12.43 20.51
CA LEU A 179 3.14 13.10 20.31
C LEU A 179 2.50 13.40 21.68
N LYS A 180 2.71 14.62 22.19
CA LYS A 180 2.14 15.08 23.46
C LYS A 180 0.63 15.26 23.33
N LEU A 181 -0.16 14.34 23.88
CA LEU A 181 -1.63 14.39 23.85
C LEU A 181 -2.22 15.67 24.46
N SER A 182 -1.47 16.35 25.35
CA SER A 182 -1.82 17.67 25.88
C SER A 182 -1.98 18.74 24.80
N ASN A 183 -1.30 18.57 23.66
CA ASN A 183 -1.24 19.54 22.57
C ASN A 183 -2.32 19.28 21.51
N VAL A 184 -3.00 18.13 21.56
CA VAL A 184 -4.10 17.82 20.65
C VAL A 184 -5.37 18.57 21.08
N PRO A 185 -6.01 19.35 20.19
CA PRO A 185 -7.23 20.08 20.54
C PRO A 185 -8.33 19.16 21.06
N ARG A 186 -8.87 19.44 22.25
CA ARG A 186 -9.90 18.59 22.90
C ARG A 186 -11.21 18.50 22.11
N ASN A 187 -11.46 19.44 21.21
CA ASN A 187 -12.63 19.45 20.33
C ASN A 187 -12.40 18.76 18.99
N LEU A 188 -11.18 18.28 18.69
CA LEU A 188 -10.90 17.47 17.51
C LEU A 188 -11.65 16.13 17.59
N ARG A 189 -12.28 15.73 16.50
CA ARG A 189 -12.93 14.43 16.32
C ARG A 189 -12.46 13.82 15.02
N LEU A 190 -12.15 12.52 15.06
CA LEU A 190 -11.82 11.73 13.88
C LEU A 190 -13.03 10.86 13.52
N TRP A 191 -13.30 10.75 12.22
CA TRP A 191 -14.20 9.74 11.70
C TRP A 191 -13.43 8.43 11.54
N ILE A 192 -13.85 7.41 12.28
CA ILE A 192 -13.25 6.07 12.23
C ILE A 192 -14.31 5.12 11.68
N ALA A 193 -14.01 4.49 10.54
CA ALA A 193 -14.92 3.52 9.96
C ALA A 193 -14.85 2.19 10.73
N LYS A 194 -15.95 1.44 10.73
CA LYS A 194 -15.96 0.05 11.16
C LYS A 194 -16.18 -0.83 9.94
N ARG A 195 -15.24 -1.73 9.67
CA ARG A 195 -15.29 -2.62 8.51
C ARG A 195 -16.49 -3.55 8.58
N SER A 196 -17.17 -3.75 7.45
CA SER A 196 -18.26 -4.73 7.36
C SER A 196 -17.81 -6.12 7.80
N LEU A 197 -18.69 -6.84 8.49
CA LEU A 197 -18.46 -8.24 8.89
C LEU A 197 -18.34 -9.19 7.69
N SER A 198 -18.82 -8.79 6.52
CA SER A 198 -18.70 -9.57 5.28
C SER A 198 -17.34 -9.40 4.57
N ARG A 199 -16.45 -8.51 5.06
CA ARG A 199 -15.14 -8.33 4.43
C ARG A 199 -14.29 -9.59 4.64
N PRO A 200 -13.63 -10.12 3.58
CA PRO A 200 -12.80 -11.33 3.71
C PRO A 200 -11.52 -11.09 4.52
N LYS A 201 -11.14 -9.83 4.74
CA LYS A 201 -9.98 -9.44 5.56
C LYS A 201 -10.41 -8.47 6.65
N HIS A 202 -10.02 -8.79 7.88
CA HIS A 202 -10.22 -7.96 9.07
C HIS A 202 -11.69 -7.51 9.28
N PRO A 203 -12.66 -8.44 9.28
CA PRO A 203 -14.07 -8.10 9.48
C PRO A 203 -14.30 -7.47 10.86
N GLY A 204 -15.10 -6.40 10.92
CA GLY A 204 -15.49 -5.74 12.19
C GLY A 204 -14.42 -4.88 12.86
N LEU A 205 -13.19 -4.84 12.33
CA LEU A 205 -12.12 -3.97 12.85
C LEU A 205 -12.35 -2.51 12.47
N LEU A 206 -11.69 -1.60 13.20
CA LEU A 206 -11.66 -0.18 12.90
C LEU A 206 -10.73 0.09 11.70
N ASP A 207 -11.03 1.13 10.93
CA ASP A 207 -10.30 1.56 9.75
C ASP A 207 -10.25 3.09 9.65
N ASN A 208 -9.48 3.60 8.70
CA ASN A 208 -9.57 4.99 8.26
C ASN A 208 -11.00 5.32 7.79
N LEU A 209 -11.33 6.61 7.62
CA LEU A 209 -12.63 7.04 7.09
C LEU A 209 -12.97 6.33 5.77
N ALA A 210 -11.99 6.24 4.88
CA ALA A 210 -12.01 5.41 3.68
C ALA A 210 -10.57 4.96 3.37
N ALA A 211 -10.40 3.77 2.78
CA ALA A 211 -9.09 3.30 2.34
C ALA A 211 -9.19 2.26 1.21
N GLY A 212 -8.33 2.38 0.21
CA GLY A 212 -8.39 1.51 -0.96
C GLY A 212 -7.07 1.35 -1.68
N GLY A 213 -7.01 0.32 -2.53
CA GLY A 213 -5.83 0.05 -3.35
C GLY A 213 -5.73 1.04 -4.50
N LEU A 214 -4.51 1.49 -4.78
CA LEU A 214 -4.27 2.43 -5.87
C LEU A 214 -4.36 1.71 -7.22
N THR A 215 -5.52 1.84 -7.85
CA THR A 215 -5.82 1.24 -9.16
C THR A 215 -4.94 1.87 -10.24
N TYR A 216 -4.42 1.06 -11.15
CA TYR A 216 -3.67 1.52 -12.31
C TYR A 216 -4.53 2.46 -13.17
N GLY A 217 -3.92 3.53 -13.69
CA GLY A 217 -4.60 4.55 -14.46
C GLY A 217 -5.18 5.69 -13.62
N LEU A 218 -5.27 5.54 -12.29
CA LEU A 218 -5.67 6.64 -11.40
C LEU A 218 -4.44 7.31 -10.77
N THR A 219 -4.52 8.64 -10.66
CA THR A 219 -3.66 9.39 -9.75
C THR A 219 -4.02 9.05 -8.30
N VAL A 220 -3.13 9.40 -7.36
CA VAL A 220 -3.37 9.22 -5.92
C VAL A 220 -4.64 9.97 -5.50
N MET A 221 -4.85 11.18 -6.01
CA MET A 221 -5.99 12.01 -5.63
C MET A 221 -7.30 11.48 -6.22
N GLU A 222 -7.32 11.05 -7.48
CA GLU A 222 -8.52 10.43 -8.08
C GLU A 222 -8.91 9.16 -7.34
N CYS A 223 -7.94 8.31 -7.01
CA CYS A 223 -8.20 7.11 -6.22
C CYS A 223 -8.74 7.47 -4.83
N ALA A 224 -8.14 8.45 -4.14
CA ALA A 224 -8.61 8.85 -2.81
C ALA A 224 -10.05 9.39 -2.85
N LYS A 225 -10.42 10.13 -3.90
CA LYS A 225 -11.79 10.61 -4.11
C LYS A 225 -12.76 9.46 -4.37
N LYS A 226 -12.42 8.56 -5.31
CA LYS A 226 -13.22 7.35 -5.63
C LYS A 226 -13.51 6.54 -4.36
N GLU A 227 -12.48 6.20 -3.59
CA GLU A 227 -12.65 5.38 -2.38
C GLU A 227 -13.45 6.11 -1.29
N SER A 228 -13.29 7.44 -1.16
CA SER A 228 -14.10 8.25 -0.24
C SER A 228 -15.59 8.26 -0.61
N MET A 229 -15.89 8.34 -1.91
CA MET A 229 -17.28 8.26 -2.41
C MET A 229 -17.87 6.86 -2.21
N GLU A 230 -17.13 5.81 -2.56
CA GLU A 230 -17.61 4.43 -2.52
C GLU A 230 -17.75 3.87 -1.09
N GLU A 231 -16.79 4.13 -0.20
CA GLU A 231 -16.75 3.51 1.13
C GLU A 231 -17.41 4.37 2.22
N ALA A 232 -17.33 5.70 2.09
CA ALA A 232 -17.86 6.63 3.09
C ALA A 232 -19.04 7.46 2.58
N GLY A 233 -19.44 7.31 1.31
CA GLY A 233 -20.57 8.04 0.74
C GLY A 233 -20.34 9.54 0.65
N ILE A 234 -19.08 10.00 0.61
CA ILE A 234 -18.74 11.42 0.64
C ILE A 234 -19.00 12.03 -0.74
N PRO A 235 -19.86 13.05 -0.86
CA PRO A 235 -20.10 13.77 -2.11
C PRO A 235 -18.83 14.40 -2.69
N GLU A 236 -18.73 14.43 -4.02
CA GLU A 236 -17.55 14.91 -4.74
C GLU A 236 -17.24 16.40 -4.45
N ASP A 237 -18.26 17.23 -4.26
CA ASP A 237 -18.12 18.66 -3.95
C ASP A 237 -17.39 18.90 -2.62
N LEU A 238 -17.58 18.03 -1.62
CA LEU A 238 -16.85 18.08 -0.35
C LEU A 238 -15.38 17.64 -0.47
N LEU A 239 -15.05 16.84 -1.48
CA LEU A 239 -13.70 16.33 -1.70
C LEU A 239 -12.77 17.32 -2.42
N SER A 240 -13.27 18.50 -2.78
CA SER A 240 -12.46 19.62 -3.28
C SER A 240 -11.37 20.08 -2.31
N SER A 241 -11.57 19.85 -1.01
CA SER A 241 -10.65 20.21 0.07
C SER A 241 -9.64 19.12 0.45
N LEU A 242 -9.69 17.96 -0.20
CA LEU A 242 -8.82 16.83 0.12
C LEU A 242 -7.35 17.16 -0.19
N ARG A 243 -6.47 17.00 0.80
CA ARG A 243 -5.03 17.31 0.69
C ARG A 243 -4.16 16.09 0.98
N PRO A 244 -3.02 15.93 0.29
CA PRO A 244 -2.02 14.93 0.65
C PRO A 244 -1.49 15.18 2.07
N GLY A 245 -1.49 14.15 2.92
CA GLY A 245 -0.98 14.21 4.30
C GLY A 245 0.38 13.53 4.50
N GLY A 246 1.03 13.10 3.41
CA GLY A 246 2.29 12.32 3.46
C GLY A 246 2.12 10.86 3.04
N CYS A 247 3.13 10.04 3.32
CA CYS A 247 3.11 8.60 3.02
C CYS A 247 3.83 7.78 4.09
N VAL A 248 3.32 6.58 4.37
CA VAL A 248 4.01 5.54 5.14
C VAL A 248 4.55 4.51 4.15
N ARG A 249 5.83 4.12 4.29
CA ARG A 249 6.51 3.17 3.41
C ARG A 249 6.97 1.94 4.17
#